data_AF-A0A915EFC7-F1
#
_entry.id   AF-A0A915EFC7-F1
#
_cell.length_a   1.000
_cell.length_b   1.000
_cell.length_c   1.000
_cell.angle_alpha   90.00
_cell.angle_beta   90.00
_cell.angle_gamma   90.00
#
_symmetry.space_group_name_H-M   'P 1'
#
loop_
_entity.id
_entity.type
_entity.pdbx_description
1 polymer ?
#
loop_
_entity_poly.entity_id
_entity_poly.type
_entity_poly.pdbx_seq_one_letter_code
_entity_poly.pdbx_strand_id
1 'polypeptide(L)'
;MNRNLKCQQQMADFWSYLRGPQIYTILVNGGVPYQANVCESVGNYMLSLTGGLKNLCAAVSPILVPYLVFRCHPSGVLWTLKCIAIFHVAGLFFRTFGRVTNGDYRKFVALLHSTLAEPTLDKRNQLKLYDYQSFAAPVDFVAKKRPSKYFIPSSEEKETQKISEPFQTLRESLAYLSAHTFGRRMLYPGATSFLKTLLKPALIDNRRKFIASQDAQRNVLQTEDENKIDSIFFDRRGKDDSGNTLVIAFEGNAGFYEAGIMVTPLSLNYSVLGFNVPGFGESTGSPYPEGILNSVEVVMQFAIEKLGFAEKNIVLYAWSIGGFPASWAAANYPNVRAVMLDASFDDLVP
;
A
#
# COMPACT_ATOMS: atom_id res chain seq x y z
N MET A 1 19.21 -25.67 -26.87
CA MET A 1 18.84 -25.35 -25.47
C MET A 1 19.35 -23.99 -25.00
N ASN A 2 20.65 -23.66 -25.16
CA ASN A 2 21.24 -22.40 -24.66
C ASN A 2 20.77 -21.08 -25.31
N ARG A 3 20.38 -21.05 -26.60
CA ARG A 3 19.85 -19.82 -27.25
C ARG A 3 18.48 -19.41 -26.71
N ASN A 4 17.62 -20.37 -26.38
CA ASN A 4 16.27 -20.08 -25.88
C ASN A 4 16.30 -19.51 -24.47
N LEU A 5 17.16 -20.05 -23.60
CA LEU A 5 17.39 -19.52 -22.25
C LEU A 5 17.93 -18.08 -22.27
N LYS A 6 18.89 -17.81 -23.16
CA LYS A 6 19.47 -16.46 -23.31
C LYS A 6 18.46 -15.43 -23.84
N CYS A 7 17.59 -15.84 -24.76
CA CYS A 7 16.50 -15.01 -25.28
C CYS A 7 15.43 -14.75 -24.20
N GLN A 8 15.05 -15.77 -23.42
CA GLN A 8 14.12 -15.62 -22.30
C GLN A 8 14.66 -14.67 -21.22
N GLN A 9 15.96 -14.78 -20.89
CA GLN A 9 16.63 -13.88 -19.96
C GLN A 9 16.60 -12.43 -20.47
N GLN A 10 16.95 -12.21 -21.74
CA GLN A 10 16.95 -10.87 -22.36
C GLN A 10 15.55 -10.25 -22.42
N MET A 11 14.51 -11.05 -22.67
CA MET A 11 13.13 -10.59 -22.63
C MET A 11 12.69 -10.24 -21.20
N ALA A 12 13.03 -11.05 -20.20
CA ALA A 12 12.72 -10.77 -18.80
C ALA A 12 13.40 -9.49 -18.30
N ASP A 13 14.65 -9.27 -18.70
CA ASP A 13 15.39 -8.05 -18.41
C ASP A 13 14.72 -6.82 -19.06
N PHE A 14 14.34 -6.93 -20.34
CA PHE A 14 13.63 -5.86 -21.04
C PHE A 14 12.31 -5.50 -20.35
N TRP A 15 11.51 -6.49 -19.92
CA TRP A 15 10.28 -6.25 -19.17
C TRP A 15 10.53 -5.56 -17.83
N SER A 16 11.63 -5.87 -17.15
CA SER A 16 12.02 -5.18 -15.91
C SER A 16 12.46 -3.74 -16.13
N TYR A 17 13.13 -3.41 -17.24
CA TYR A 17 13.38 -2.00 -17.56
C TYR A 17 12.10 -1.27 -17.92
N LEU A 18 11.22 -1.92 -18.69
CA LEU A 18 9.98 -1.35 -19.19
C LEU A 18 8.92 -1.16 -18.11
N ARG A 19 8.76 -2.09 -17.16
CA ARG A 19 7.69 -2.12 -16.14
C ARG A 19 8.17 -2.37 -14.72
N GLY A 20 9.47 -2.54 -14.51
CA GLY A 20 10.03 -2.78 -13.18
C GLY A 20 9.83 -1.62 -12.21
N PRO A 21 10.04 -1.89 -10.91
CA PRO A 21 9.77 -0.92 -9.86
C PRO A 21 10.66 0.30 -10.00
N GLN A 22 10.16 1.43 -9.51
CA GLN A 22 10.97 2.62 -9.28
C GLN A 22 11.80 2.45 -7.99
N ILE A 23 13.08 2.80 -8.06
CA ILE A 23 13.95 2.93 -6.88
C ILE A 23 13.75 4.34 -6.32
N TYR A 24 13.59 4.43 -5.00
CA TYR A 24 13.48 5.69 -4.27
C TYR A 24 14.81 6.09 -3.65
N THR A 25 15.45 5.17 -2.93
CA THR A 25 16.69 5.44 -2.19
C THR A 25 17.65 4.25 -2.31
N ILE A 26 18.95 4.53 -2.37
CA ILE A 26 20.02 3.53 -2.24
C ILE A 26 20.77 3.80 -0.93
N LEU A 27 20.69 2.87 0.01
CA LEU A 27 21.19 3.03 1.38
C LEU A 27 22.70 2.78 1.52
N VAL A 28 23.32 2.13 0.52
CA VAL A 28 24.76 1.78 0.50
C VAL A 28 25.68 2.99 0.71
N ASN A 29 25.25 4.20 0.29
CA ASN A 29 26.04 5.42 0.35
C ASN A 29 25.47 6.47 1.32
N GLY A 30 24.95 6.06 2.48
CA GLY A 30 24.39 6.99 3.48
C GLY A 30 22.95 7.44 3.20
N GLY A 31 22.17 6.63 2.47
CA GLY A 31 20.75 6.91 2.23
C GLY A 31 20.48 8.02 1.21
N VAL A 32 21.31 8.09 0.17
CA VAL A 32 21.17 9.07 -0.90
C VAL A 32 19.98 8.69 -1.80
N PRO A 33 19.10 9.65 -2.15
CA PRO A 33 18.02 9.42 -3.11
C PRO A 33 18.56 8.90 -4.44
N TYR A 34 17.85 7.95 -5.05
CA TYR A 34 18.21 7.41 -6.36
C TYR A 34 18.24 8.52 -7.42
N GLN A 35 19.36 8.62 -8.14
CA GLN A 35 19.57 9.63 -9.17
C GLN A 35 19.16 9.08 -10.54
N ALA A 36 17.91 9.33 -10.92
CA ALA A 36 17.42 9.05 -12.27
C ALA A 36 18.11 9.98 -13.28
N ASN A 37 18.53 9.45 -14.42
CA ASN A 37 19.03 10.29 -15.52
C ASN A 37 17.89 11.08 -16.19
N VAL A 38 18.24 12.00 -17.08
CA VAL A 38 17.26 12.87 -17.76
C VAL A 38 16.19 12.05 -18.49
N CYS A 39 16.59 10.99 -19.21
CA CYS A 39 15.65 10.15 -19.95
C CYS A 39 14.66 9.44 -19.01
N GLU A 40 15.14 8.84 -17.91
CA GLU A 40 14.26 8.21 -16.93
C GLU A 40 13.34 9.23 -16.26
N SER A 41 13.86 10.41 -15.89
CA SER A 41 13.09 11.47 -15.25
C SER A 41 11.97 11.99 -16.14
N VAL A 42 12.27 12.27 -17.42
CA VAL A 42 11.26 12.67 -18.42
C VAL A 42 10.23 11.57 -18.61
N GLY A 43 10.66 10.32 -18.79
CA GLY A 43 9.76 9.18 -18.93
C GLY A 43 8.83 9.01 -17.73
N ASN A 44 9.36 9.10 -16.51
CA ASN A 44 8.57 9.02 -15.28
C ASN A 44 7.56 10.17 -15.16
N TYR A 45 7.93 11.39 -15.54
CA TYR A 45 7.02 12.54 -15.55
C TYR A 45 5.89 12.37 -16.57
N MET A 46 6.19 11.91 -17.78
CA MET A 46 5.15 11.64 -18.79
C MET A 46 4.18 10.57 -18.31
N LEU A 47 4.69 9.49 -17.71
CA LEU A 47 3.86 8.41 -17.17
C LEU A 47 3.02 8.89 -15.98
N SER A 48 3.57 9.72 -15.09
CA SER A 48 2.81 10.26 -13.95
C SER A 48 1.67 11.18 -14.41
N LEU A 49 1.88 12.01 -15.44
CA LEU A 49 0.83 12.84 -16.04
C LEU A 49 -0.30 11.99 -16.63
N THR A 50 0.04 10.94 -17.40
CA THR A 50 -0.99 10.04 -17.97
C THR A 50 -1.76 9.28 -16.89
N GLY A 51 -1.08 8.86 -15.81
CA GLY A 51 -1.71 8.25 -14.65
C GLY A 51 -2.63 9.22 -13.90
N GLY A 52 -2.18 10.46 -13.70
CA GLY A 52 -2.97 11.54 -13.10
C GLY A 52 -4.23 11.85 -13.91
N LEU A 53 -4.12 11.93 -15.25
CA LEU A 53 -5.25 12.13 -16.14
C LEU A 53 -6.25 10.97 -16.05
N LYS A 54 -5.77 9.71 -16.05
CA LYS A 54 -6.63 8.53 -15.84
C LYS A 54 -7.41 8.62 -14.53
N ASN A 55 -6.74 9.03 -13.45
CA ASN A 55 -7.36 9.16 -12.13
C ASN A 55 -8.40 10.29 -12.10
N LEU A 56 -8.08 11.44 -12.71
CA LEU A 56 -9.01 12.56 -12.85
C LEU A 56 -10.23 12.14 -13.67
N CYS A 57 -10.04 11.53 -14.83
CA CYS A 57 -11.12 11.03 -15.68
C CYS A 57 -12.01 10.02 -14.94
N ALA A 58 -11.44 9.13 -14.13
CA ALA A 58 -12.22 8.21 -13.32
C ALA A 58 -13.07 8.96 -12.27
N ALA A 59 -12.51 9.97 -11.61
CA ALA A 59 -13.22 10.78 -10.62
C ALA A 59 -14.36 11.60 -11.23
N VAL A 60 -14.17 12.19 -12.41
CA VAL A 60 -15.20 13.00 -13.10
C VAL A 60 -16.06 12.19 -14.07
N SER A 61 -15.85 10.88 -14.18
CA SER A 61 -16.53 10.01 -15.17
C SER A 61 -18.07 10.11 -15.19
N PRO A 62 -18.79 10.29 -14.05
CA PRO A 62 -20.26 10.41 -14.09
C PRO A 62 -20.75 11.65 -14.85
N ILE A 63 -19.93 12.70 -14.93
CA ILE A 63 -20.23 13.94 -15.65
C ILE A 63 -19.60 13.90 -17.06
N LEU A 64 -18.37 13.42 -17.14
CA LEU A 64 -17.58 13.39 -18.37
C LEU A 64 -18.20 12.47 -19.43
N VAL A 65 -18.70 11.29 -19.05
CA VAL A 65 -19.25 10.32 -20.02
C VAL A 65 -20.51 10.86 -20.71
N PRO A 66 -21.55 11.35 -20.00
CA PRO A 66 -22.69 11.99 -20.65
C PRO A 66 -22.28 13.17 -21.53
N TYR A 67 -21.35 14.03 -21.06
CA TYR A 67 -20.88 15.16 -21.85
C TYR A 67 -20.24 14.71 -23.18
N LEU A 68 -19.36 13.71 -23.14
CA LEU A 68 -18.72 13.18 -24.35
C LEU A 68 -19.72 12.56 -25.32
N VAL A 69 -20.74 11.84 -24.82
CA VAL A 69 -21.78 11.19 -25.64
C VAL A 69 -22.70 12.22 -26.30
N PHE A 70 -23.13 13.25 -25.57
CA PHE A 70 -24.15 14.19 -26.04
C PHE A 70 -23.59 15.45 -26.72
N ARG A 71 -22.30 15.79 -26.53
CA ARG A 71 -21.74 17.08 -26.97
C ARG A 71 -20.45 16.99 -27.77
N CYS A 72 -19.76 15.85 -27.83
CA CYS A 72 -18.48 15.75 -28.54
C CYS A 72 -18.58 14.96 -29.85
N HIS A 73 -17.88 15.46 -30.88
CA HIS A 73 -17.76 14.75 -32.15
C HIS A 73 -16.78 13.56 -32.00
N PRO A 74 -17.13 12.33 -32.45
CA PRO A 74 -16.31 11.13 -32.23
C PRO A 74 -14.87 11.24 -32.74
N SER A 75 -14.64 11.95 -33.85
CA SER A 75 -13.30 12.14 -34.43
C SER A 75 -12.33 12.89 -33.50
N GLY A 76 -12.82 13.91 -32.78
CA GLY A 76 -12.01 14.69 -31.84
C GLY A 76 -11.63 13.87 -30.60
N VAL A 77 -12.55 13.05 -30.11
CA VAL A 77 -12.29 12.13 -28.99
C VAL A 77 -11.22 11.10 -29.38
N LEU A 78 -11.35 10.49 -30.56
CA LEU A 78 -10.38 9.52 -31.05
C LEU A 78 -8.99 10.12 -31.25
N TRP A 79 -8.89 11.35 -31.76
CA TRP A 79 -7.60 12.04 -31.91
C TRP A 79 -6.94 12.32 -30.56
N THR A 80 -7.70 12.83 -29.59
CA THR A 80 -7.21 13.04 -28.21
C THR A 80 -6.70 11.75 -27.59
N LEU A 81 -7.45 10.65 -27.72
CA LEU A 81 -7.02 9.33 -27.23
C LEU A 81 -5.72 8.85 -27.90
N LYS A 82 -5.57 9.07 -29.21
CA LYS A 82 -4.33 8.76 -29.94
C LYS A 82 -3.14 9.58 -29.41
N CYS A 83 -3.32 10.89 -29.19
CA CYS A 83 -2.29 11.75 -28.62
C CYS A 83 -1.86 11.29 -27.23
N ILE A 84 -2.82 10.95 -26.35
CA ILE A 84 -2.54 10.41 -25.01
C ILE A 84 -1.78 9.08 -25.12
N ALA A 85 -2.19 8.18 -26.03
CA ALA A 85 -1.52 6.89 -26.24
C ALA A 85 -0.08 7.06 -26.73
N ILE A 86 0.16 7.93 -27.72
CA ILE A 86 1.51 8.24 -28.24
C ILE A 86 2.37 8.83 -27.11
N PHE A 87 1.83 9.77 -26.35
CA PHE A 87 2.53 10.38 -25.21
C PHE A 87 2.89 9.33 -24.15
N HIS A 88 1.97 8.42 -23.82
CA HIS A 88 2.23 7.33 -22.88
C HIS A 88 3.32 6.36 -23.39
N VAL A 89 3.28 5.98 -24.67
CA VAL A 89 4.29 5.10 -25.30
C VAL A 89 5.66 5.78 -25.33
N ALA A 90 5.72 7.08 -25.64
CA ALA A 90 6.95 7.85 -25.58
C ALA A 90 7.51 7.90 -24.14
N GLY A 91 6.66 8.06 -23.13
CA GLY A 91 7.06 7.98 -21.72
C GLY A 91 7.65 6.62 -21.34
N LEU A 92 7.04 5.52 -21.79
CA LEU A 92 7.58 4.16 -21.62
C LEU A 92 8.95 4.02 -22.30
N PHE A 93 9.12 4.55 -23.51
CA PHE A 93 10.38 4.52 -24.24
C PHE A 93 11.50 5.25 -23.48
N PHE A 94 11.27 6.52 -23.11
CA PHE A 94 12.26 7.32 -22.39
C PHE A 94 12.63 6.71 -21.04
N ARG A 95 11.64 6.20 -20.30
CA ARG A 95 11.88 5.49 -19.04
C ARG A 95 12.77 4.27 -19.24
N THR A 96 12.42 3.42 -20.21
CA THR A 96 13.14 2.18 -20.50
C THR A 96 14.57 2.47 -20.92
N PHE A 97 14.76 3.41 -21.84
CA PHE A 97 16.08 3.83 -22.30
C PHE A 97 16.93 4.41 -21.16
N GLY A 98 16.35 5.25 -20.31
CA GLY A 98 17.01 5.79 -19.13
C GLY A 98 17.45 4.68 -18.15
N ARG A 99 16.60 3.70 -17.89
CA ARG A 99 16.90 2.58 -17.00
C ARG A 99 17.96 1.62 -17.54
N VAL A 100 17.96 1.35 -18.85
CA VAL A 100 18.97 0.51 -19.51
C VAL A 100 20.35 1.17 -19.47
N THR A 101 20.41 2.50 -19.54
CA THR A 101 21.67 3.26 -19.49
C THR A 101 22.15 3.56 -18.07
N ASN A 102 21.28 3.44 -17.06
CA ASN A 102 21.63 3.68 -15.65
C ASN A 102 22.34 2.45 -15.03
N GLY A 103 23.59 2.63 -14.59
CA GLY A 103 24.39 1.57 -13.96
C GLY A 103 23.79 1.02 -12.66
N ASP A 104 23.25 1.89 -11.81
CA ASP A 104 22.71 1.50 -10.51
C ASP A 104 21.37 0.79 -10.65
N TYR A 105 20.52 1.24 -11.57
CA TYR A 105 19.26 0.55 -11.87
C TYR A 105 19.51 -0.87 -12.39
N ARG A 106 20.50 -1.06 -13.28
CA ARG A 106 20.86 -2.40 -13.78
C ARG A 106 21.33 -3.33 -12.68
N LYS A 107 22.19 -2.85 -11.76
CA LYS A 107 22.64 -3.63 -10.59
C LYS A 107 21.44 -4.05 -9.74
N PHE A 108 20.53 -3.11 -9.46
CA PHE A 108 19.32 -3.38 -8.71
C PHE A 108 18.42 -4.42 -9.40
N VAL A 109 18.15 -4.28 -10.70
CA VAL A 109 17.30 -5.24 -11.44
C VAL A 109 17.91 -6.64 -11.46
N ALA A 110 19.23 -6.74 -11.66
CA ALA A 110 19.93 -8.01 -11.61
C ALA A 110 19.83 -8.65 -10.22
N LEU A 111 20.02 -7.86 -9.15
CA LEU A 111 19.85 -8.32 -7.78
C LEU A 111 18.42 -8.78 -7.50
N LEU A 112 17.42 -7.99 -7.89
CA LEU A 112 16.01 -8.29 -7.72
C LEU A 112 15.64 -9.61 -8.41
N HIS A 113 15.97 -9.78 -9.68
CA HIS A 113 15.74 -11.02 -10.42
C HIS A 113 16.43 -12.22 -9.78
N SER A 114 17.70 -12.07 -9.39
CA SER A 114 18.46 -13.14 -8.75
C SER A 114 17.88 -13.54 -7.38
N THR A 115 17.25 -12.60 -6.67
CA THR A 115 16.58 -12.82 -5.37
C THR A 115 15.23 -13.49 -5.54
N LEU A 116 14.47 -13.08 -6.57
CA LEU A 116 13.17 -13.68 -6.88
C LEU A 116 13.30 -15.11 -7.42
N ALA A 117 14.35 -15.39 -8.19
CA ALA A 117 14.64 -16.74 -8.69
C ALA A 117 15.14 -17.68 -7.58
N GLU A 118 16.01 -17.17 -6.70
CA GLU A 118 16.61 -17.95 -5.61
C GLU A 118 16.78 -17.06 -4.36
N PRO A 119 15.83 -17.10 -3.42
CA PRO A 119 15.82 -16.21 -2.27
C PRO A 119 16.79 -16.69 -1.19
N THR A 120 18.04 -16.24 -1.23
CA THR A 120 19.01 -16.43 -0.15
C THR A 120 18.95 -15.28 0.85
N LEU A 121 19.35 -15.54 2.11
CA LEU A 121 19.38 -14.51 3.16
C LEU A 121 20.29 -13.33 2.78
N ASP A 122 21.45 -13.62 2.20
CA ASP A 122 22.41 -12.60 1.76
C ASP A 122 21.81 -11.69 0.66
N LYS A 123 21.22 -12.28 -0.38
CA LYS A 123 20.55 -11.51 -1.45
C LYS A 123 19.41 -10.64 -0.92
N ARG A 124 18.60 -11.17 0.02
CA ARG A 124 17.53 -10.40 0.68
C ARG A 124 18.11 -9.24 1.49
N ASN A 125 19.20 -9.43 2.21
CA ASN A 125 19.86 -8.37 2.96
C ASN A 125 20.45 -7.30 2.03
N GLN A 126 21.03 -7.69 0.90
CA GLN A 126 21.47 -6.74 -0.12
C GLN A 126 20.29 -5.97 -0.73
N LEU A 127 19.14 -6.62 -0.96
CA LEU A 127 17.97 -5.98 -1.52
C LEU A 127 17.32 -4.98 -0.53
N LYS A 128 17.44 -5.23 0.78
CA LYS A 128 17.05 -4.28 1.84
C LYS A 128 17.87 -2.98 1.81
N LEU A 129 19.00 -2.93 1.12
CA LEU A 129 19.78 -1.71 0.90
C LEU A 129 19.13 -0.78 -0.15
N TYR A 130 18.02 -1.18 -0.76
CA TYR A 130 17.24 -0.38 -1.69
C TYR A 130 15.85 -0.13 -1.11
N ASP A 131 15.40 1.13 -1.13
CA ASP A 131 13.98 1.45 -0.98
C ASP A 131 13.38 1.61 -2.38
N TYR A 132 12.34 0.84 -2.68
CA TYR A 132 11.73 0.77 -4.01
C TYR A 132 10.25 0.37 -3.90
N GLN A 133 9.53 0.37 -5.03
CA GLN A 133 8.10 0.02 -5.02
C GLN A 133 7.83 -1.40 -4.49
N SER A 134 6.89 -1.50 -3.55
CA SER A 134 6.59 -2.75 -2.81
C SER A 134 6.10 -3.89 -3.70
N PHE A 135 5.42 -3.58 -4.82
CA PHE A 135 4.77 -4.60 -5.64
C PHE A 135 5.78 -5.64 -6.17
N ALA A 136 7.03 -5.22 -6.38
CA ALA A 136 8.12 -6.04 -6.87
C ALA A 136 8.93 -6.70 -5.74
N ALA A 137 8.76 -6.25 -4.50
CA ALA A 137 9.50 -6.80 -3.37
C ALA A 137 9.09 -8.25 -3.10
N PRO A 138 10.05 -9.10 -2.67
CA PRO A 138 9.73 -10.43 -2.17
C PRO A 138 8.87 -10.31 -0.91
N VAL A 139 8.00 -11.29 -0.69
CA VAL A 139 7.15 -11.34 0.50
C VAL A 139 7.96 -11.81 1.70
N ASP A 140 7.88 -11.06 2.81
CA ASP A 140 8.60 -11.35 4.04
C ASP A 140 7.82 -12.30 4.96
N PHE A 141 6.49 -12.23 4.90
CA PHE A 141 5.59 -13.07 5.68
C PHE A 141 4.25 -13.26 4.95
N VAL A 142 3.70 -14.46 5.01
CA VAL A 142 2.41 -14.82 4.40
C VAL A 142 1.46 -15.24 5.52
N ALA A 143 0.26 -14.66 5.53
CA ALA A 143 -0.77 -15.01 6.50
C ALA A 143 -1.19 -16.48 6.36
N LYS A 144 -1.33 -17.15 7.50
CA LYS A 144 -2.01 -18.44 7.59
C LYS A 144 -3.51 -18.20 7.72
N LYS A 145 -4.30 -18.94 6.95
CA LYS A 145 -5.76 -18.90 7.05
C LYS A 145 -6.19 -19.40 8.43
N ARG A 146 -6.99 -18.61 9.14
CA ARG A 146 -7.65 -19.01 10.38
C ARG A 146 -9.14 -19.26 10.11
N PRO A 147 -9.66 -20.45 10.44
CA PRO A 147 -11.05 -20.80 10.17
C PRO A 147 -12.04 -20.10 11.10
N SER A 148 -11.65 -19.77 12.34
CA SER A 148 -12.49 -19.07 13.31
C SER A 148 -11.92 -17.69 13.63
N LYS A 149 -12.54 -16.67 13.04
CA LYS A 149 -12.35 -15.27 13.40
C LYS A 149 -13.59 -14.82 14.16
N TYR A 150 -13.41 -14.22 15.34
CA TYR A 150 -14.50 -13.58 16.05
C TYR A 150 -14.99 -12.37 15.23
N PHE A 151 -16.27 -12.37 14.94
CA PHE A 151 -16.98 -11.29 14.26
C PHE A 151 -18.35 -11.17 14.90
N ILE A 152 -18.70 -9.96 15.34
CA ILE A 152 -20.07 -9.65 15.74
C ILE A 152 -20.79 -9.27 14.45
N PRO A 153 -21.71 -10.09 13.92
CA PRO A 153 -22.56 -9.64 12.83
C PRO A 153 -23.31 -8.40 13.31
N SER A 154 -23.36 -7.37 12.44
CA SER A 154 -24.26 -6.23 12.65
C SER A 154 -25.61 -6.80 13.07
N SER A 155 -26.10 -6.41 14.24
CA SER A 155 -27.46 -6.80 14.66
C SER A 155 -28.39 -6.49 13.50
N GLU A 156 -29.11 -7.51 13.04
CA GLU A 156 -30.08 -7.38 11.95
C GLU A 156 -30.90 -6.10 12.15
N GLU A 157 -31.08 -5.37 11.04
CA GLU A 157 -31.81 -4.12 10.96
C GLU A 157 -32.95 -4.05 11.97
N LYS A 158 -32.88 -3.07 12.89
CA LYS A 158 -34.08 -2.59 13.58
C LYS A 158 -35.05 -2.15 12.49
N GLU A 159 -36.10 -2.95 12.27
CA GLU A 159 -37.30 -2.67 11.48
C GLU A 159 -37.14 -1.52 10.47
N THR A 160 -36.47 -1.79 9.35
CA THR A 160 -36.64 -0.96 8.16
C THR A 160 -38.13 -1.02 7.82
N GLN A 161 -38.81 0.13 7.91
CA GLN A 161 -40.21 0.28 7.48
C GLN A 161 -40.41 -0.46 6.15
N LYS A 162 -41.45 -1.29 6.05
CA LYS A 162 -41.78 -2.07 4.84
C LYS A 162 -41.98 -1.13 3.64
N ILE A 163 -40.89 -0.77 2.97
CA ILE A 163 -40.88 -0.11 1.68
C ILE A 163 -41.33 -1.15 0.65
N SER A 164 -42.09 -0.75 -0.37
CA SER A 164 -42.50 -1.68 -1.42
C SER A 164 -41.28 -2.23 -2.19
N GLU A 165 -41.34 -3.52 -2.54
CA GLU A 165 -40.31 -4.30 -3.26
C GLU A 165 -39.52 -3.53 -4.36
N PRO A 166 -40.16 -2.80 -5.31
CA PRO A 166 -39.40 -2.08 -6.34
C PRO A 166 -38.59 -0.89 -5.81
N PHE A 167 -39.10 -0.20 -4.78
CA PHE A 167 -38.38 0.90 -4.14
C PHE A 167 -37.24 0.40 -3.25
N GLN A 168 -37.40 -0.79 -2.65
CA GLN A 168 -36.33 -1.45 -1.91
C GLN A 168 -35.16 -1.84 -2.82
N THR A 169 -35.43 -2.53 -3.93
CA THR A 169 -34.39 -2.91 -4.91
C THR A 169 -33.63 -1.68 -5.44
N LEU A 170 -34.37 -0.61 -5.75
CA LEU A 170 -33.76 0.65 -6.21
C LEU A 170 -32.89 1.30 -5.12
N ARG A 171 -33.40 1.37 -3.87
CA ARG A 171 -32.66 1.89 -2.72
C ARG A 171 -31.37 1.11 -2.49
N GLU A 172 -31.43 -0.21 -2.50
CA GLU A 172 -30.27 -1.09 -2.31
C GLU A 172 -29.25 -0.94 -3.43
N SER A 173 -29.71 -0.83 -4.68
CA SER A 173 -28.84 -0.56 -5.83
C SER A 173 -28.14 0.81 -5.70
N LEU A 174 -28.87 1.85 -5.31
CA LEU A 174 -28.30 3.19 -5.09
C LEU A 174 -27.35 3.21 -3.88
N ALA A 175 -27.68 2.50 -2.81
CA ALA A 175 -26.82 2.36 -1.64
C ALA A 175 -25.52 1.62 -1.99
N TYR A 176 -25.62 0.51 -2.73
CA TYR A 176 -24.47 -0.22 -3.25
C TYR A 176 -23.58 0.67 -4.12
N LEU A 177 -24.17 1.35 -5.11
CA LEU A 177 -23.43 2.28 -5.97
C LEU A 177 -22.77 3.39 -5.17
N SER A 178 -23.49 3.98 -4.21
CA SER A 178 -22.97 5.03 -3.34
C SER A 178 -21.80 4.54 -2.50
N ALA A 179 -21.92 3.39 -1.85
CA ALA A 179 -20.86 2.79 -1.03
C ALA A 179 -19.61 2.46 -1.84
N HIS A 180 -19.77 1.83 -3.01
CA HIS A 180 -18.66 1.36 -3.85
C HIS A 180 -17.99 2.48 -4.66
N THR A 181 -18.63 3.63 -4.85
CA THR A 181 -18.07 4.76 -5.59
C THR A 181 -17.67 5.93 -4.68
N PHE A 182 -18.60 6.55 -3.97
CA PHE A 182 -18.37 7.78 -3.23
C PHE A 182 -18.08 7.52 -1.75
N GLY A 183 -18.95 6.75 -1.08
CA GLY A 183 -18.92 6.50 0.36
C GLY A 183 -17.57 5.99 0.85
N ARG A 184 -17.06 4.89 0.29
CA ARG A 184 -15.73 4.36 0.65
C ARG A 184 -14.61 5.37 0.41
N ARG A 185 -14.67 6.19 -0.65
CA ARG A 185 -13.62 7.17 -0.96
C ARG A 185 -13.64 8.34 0.03
N MET A 186 -14.81 8.72 0.53
CA MET A 186 -14.95 9.70 1.62
C MET A 186 -14.55 9.11 2.97
N LEU A 187 -14.80 7.81 3.17
CA LEU A 187 -14.45 7.12 4.40
C LEU A 187 -12.95 6.84 4.52
N TYR A 188 -12.28 6.55 3.40
CA TYR A 188 -10.84 6.31 3.30
C TYR A 188 -10.22 7.17 2.20
N PRO A 189 -10.19 8.51 2.37
CA PRO A 189 -9.65 9.43 1.38
C PRO A 189 -8.16 9.16 1.11
N GLY A 190 -7.40 8.66 2.08
CA GLY A 190 -5.99 8.28 1.87
C GLY A 190 -5.75 7.17 0.82
N ALA A 191 -6.75 6.32 0.56
CA ALA A 191 -6.68 5.33 -0.52
C ALA A 191 -7.02 5.90 -1.91
N THR A 192 -7.49 7.14 -1.99
CA THR A 192 -7.84 7.75 -3.27
C THR A 192 -6.58 8.06 -4.08
N SER A 193 -6.63 7.79 -5.38
CA SER A 193 -5.48 8.00 -6.26
C SER A 193 -4.99 9.46 -6.27
N PHE A 194 -5.90 10.43 -6.03
CA PHE A 194 -5.57 11.84 -5.89
C PHE A 194 -4.68 12.11 -4.68
N LEU A 195 -5.13 11.75 -3.46
CA LEU A 195 -4.34 11.98 -2.25
C LEU A 195 -3.06 11.14 -2.23
N LYS A 196 -3.11 9.89 -2.72
CA LYS A 196 -1.90 9.07 -2.90
C LYS A 196 -0.86 9.79 -3.75
N THR A 197 -1.27 10.37 -4.88
CA THR A 197 -0.34 11.08 -5.78
C THR A 197 0.20 12.35 -5.13
N LEU A 198 -0.65 13.12 -4.45
CA LEU A 198 -0.28 14.37 -3.78
C LEU A 198 0.71 14.13 -2.63
N LEU A 199 0.47 13.10 -1.81
CA LEU A 199 1.25 12.82 -0.59
C LEU A 199 2.50 11.97 -0.86
N LYS A 200 2.56 11.25 -1.99
CA LYS A 200 3.66 10.33 -2.32
C LYS A 200 5.07 10.89 -2.07
N PRO A 201 5.43 12.14 -2.46
CA PRO A 201 6.77 12.66 -2.18
C PRO A 201 7.10 12.74 -0.69
N ALA A 202 6.15 13.19 0.13
CA ALA A 202 6.32 13.29 1.58
C ALA A 202 6.41 11.91 2.25
N LEU A 203 5.57 10.95 1.82
CA LEU A 203 5.61 9.58 2.35
C LEU A 203 6.96 8.92 2.04
N ILE A 204 7.47 9.04 0.81
CA ILE A 204 8.77 8.49 0.42
C ILE A 204 9.90 9.12 1.24
N ASP A 205 9.89 10.45 1.42
CA ASP A 205 10.94 11.14 2.18
C ASP A 205 10.93 10.75 3.67
N ASN A 206 9.76 10.63 4.28
CA ASN A 206 9.66 10.20 5.68
C ASN A 206 10.08 8.73 5.85
N ARG A 207 9.63 7.83 4.97
CA ARG A 207 10.09 6.44 4.96
C ARG A 207 11.60 6.34 4.81
N ARG A 208 12.18 7.15 3.93
CA ARG A 208 13.64 7.24 3.75
C ARG A 208 14.33 7.61 5.07
N LYS A 209 13.83 8.60 5.80
CA LYS A 209 14.38 8.98 7.12
C LYS A 209 14.29 7.83 8.13
N PHE A 210 13.20 7.07 8.11
CA PHE A 210 13.04 5.90 8.97
C PHE A 210 14.03 4.79 8.63
N ILE A 211 14.19 4.43 7.36
CA ILE A 211 15.12 3.37 6.98
C ILE A 211 16.58 3.82 7.16
N ALA A 212 16.87 5.10 6.92
CA ALA A 212 18.21 5.67 7.08
C ALA A 212 18.69 5.73 8.54
N SER A 213 17.78 5.76 9.53
CA SER A 213 18.17 5.71 10.94
C SER A 213 18.69 4.35 11.40
N GLN A 214 18.75 3.35 10.49
CA GLN A 214 19.23 1.97 10.69
C GLN A 214 18.48 1.13 11.74
N ASP A 215 17.46 1.71 12.37
CA ASP A 215 16.62 1.04 13.37
C ASP A 215 15.30 0.49 12.80
N ALA A 216 15.00 0.80 11.54
CA ALA A 216 13.76 0.41 10.89
C ALA A 216 13.97 -0.68 9.84
N GLN A 217 13.07 -1.66 9.83
CA GLN A 217 12.99 -2.71 8.83
C GLN A 217 11.66 -2.58 8.11
N ARG A 218 11.70 -2.24 6.82
CA ARG A 218 10.51 -2.29 5.96
C ARG A 218 10.24 -3.73 5.57
N ASN A 219 8.96 -4.16 5.63
CA ASN A 219 8.54 -5.51 5.31
C ASN A 219 7.28 -5.50 4.44
N VAL A 220 7.17 -6.48 3.54
CA VAL A 220 5.96 -6.74 2.74
C VAL A 220 5.26 -7.99 3.24
N LEU A 221 4.04 -7.80 3.76
CA LEU A 221 3.22 -8.86 4.33
C LEU A 221 2.11 -9.24 3.36
N GLN A 222 1.93 -10.53 3.06
CA GLN A 222 0.88 -11.00 2.17
C GLN A 222 -0.30 -11.55 2.97
N THR A 223 -1.48 -10.98 2.75
CA THR A 223 -2.75 -11.41 3.37
C THR A 223 -3.32 -12.66 2.71
N GLU A 224 -4.37 -13.23 3.32
CA GLU A 224 -5.06 -14.41 2.80
C GLU A 224 -5.79 -14.18 1.46
N ASP A 225 -6.14 -12.94 1.15
CA ASP A 225 -6.73 -12.47 -0.12
C ASP A 225 -5.66 -11.91 -1.08
N GLU A 226 -4.40 -12.29 -0.87
CA GLU A 226 -3.25 -11.97 -1.73
C GLU A 226 -2.87 -10.48 -1.82
N ASN A 227 -3.46 -9.63 -0.97
CA ASN A 227 -3.00 -8.25 -0.84
C ASN A 227 -1.62 -8.20 -0.19
N LYS A 228 -0.77 -7.33 -0.72
CA LYS A 228 0.54 -6.99 -0.16
C LYS A 228 0.40 -5.74 0.69
N ILE A 229 0.73 -5.86 1.96
CA ILE A 229 0.68 -4.80 2.98
C ILE A 229 2.10 -4.29 3.21
N ASP A 230 2.29 -3.01 2.96
CA ASP A 230 3.53 -2.30 3.25
C ASP A 230 3.59 -1.96 4.74
N SER A 231 4.67 -2.38 5.39
CA SER A 231 4.85 -2.21 6.83
C SER A 231 6.27 -1.82 7.18
N ILE A 232 6.44 -1.25 8.37
CA ILE A 232 7.75 -0.90 8.92
C ILE A 232 7.82 -1.29 10.40
N PHE A 233 8.92 -1.91 10.78
CA PHE A 233 9.18 -2.39 12.13
C PHE A 233 10.41 -1.72 12.71
N PHE A 234 10.30 -1.22 13.95
CA PHE A 234 11.40 -0.69 14.72
C PHE A 234 11.64 -1.57 15.94
N ASP A 235 12.83 -2.18 16.01
CA ASP A 235 13.22 -3.02 17.14
C ASP A 235 13.98 -2.20 18.19
N ARG A 236 13.37 -2.06 19.36
CA ARG A 236 13.95 -1.40 20.54
C ARG A 236 14.35 -2.38 21.64
N ARG A 237 14.17 -3.68 21.43
CA ARG A 237 14.60 -4.69 22.41
C ARG A 237 16.10 -4.57 22.67
N GLY A 238 16.47 -4.64 23.95
CA GLY A 238 17.86 -4.48 24.39
C GLY A 238 18.43 -3.05 24.32
N LYS A 239 17.64 -2.07 23.87
CA LYS A 239 18.02 -0.64 23.88
C LYS A 239 17.39 0.12 25.04
N ASP A 240 16.17 -0.23 25.41
CA ASP A 240 15.38 0.38 26.48
C ASP A 240 14.43 -0.68 27.09
N ASP A 241 14.04 -0.49 28.35
CA ASP A 241 13.09 -1.38 29.05
C ASP A 241 11.73 -1.45 28.33
N SER A 242 11.28 -0.31 27.78
CA SER A 242 10.04 -0.20 26.99
C SER A 242 10.12 -0.98 25.68
N GLY A 243 11.31 -1.26 25.17
CA GLY A 243 11.52 -1.92 23.89
C GLY A 243 11.01 -3.36 23.82
N ASN A 244 10.79 -4.02 24.96
CA ASN A 244 10.18 -5.35 25.03
C ASN A 244 8.66 -5.34 24.76
N THR A 245 8.04 -4.15 24.76
CA THR A 245 6.64 -3.96 24.38
C THR A 245 6.57 -3.49 22.93
N LEU A 246 5.75 -4.16 22.12
CA LEU A 246 5.46 -3.78 20.75
C LEU A 246 4.19 -2.93 20.71
N VAL A 247 4.26 -1.74 20.14
CA VAL A 247 3.08 -0.93 19.81
C VAL A 247 2.76 -1.09 18.33
N ILE A 248 1.57 -1.58 18.01
CA ILE A 248 1.06 -1.65 16.64
C ILE A 248 0.18 -0.43 16.41
N ALA A 249 0.53 0.39 15.40
CA ALA A 249 -0.17 1.63 15.09
C ALA A 249 -1.27 1.42 14.03
N PHE A 250 -2.52 1.75 14.39
CA PHE A 250 -3.68 1.72 13.52
C PHE A 250 -4.07 3.16 13.14
N GLU A 251 -3.66 3.56 11.94
CA GLU A 251 -3.81 4.92 11.44
C GLU A 251 -5.26 5.30 11.10
N GLY A 252 -5.50 6.60 10.97
CA GLY A 252 -6.79 7.18 10.60
C GLY A 252 -7.11 7.10 9.09
N ASN A 253 -8.22 7.72 8.69
CA ASN A 253 -8.78 7.61 7.32
C ASN A 253 -7.94 8.23 6.19
N ALA A 254 -6.99 9.09 6.54
CA ALA A 254 -5.95 9.65 5.68
C ALA A 254 -4.56 9.50 6.33
N GLY A 255 -4.44 8.62 7.33
CA GLY A 255 -3.18 8.36 8.02
C GLY A 255 -2.36 7.31 7.28
N PHE A 256 -1.05 7.46 7.34
CA PHE A 256 -0.07 6.55 6.78
C PHE A 256 1.00 6.34 7.83
N TYR A 257 1.58 5.14 7.92
CA TYR A 257 2.64 4.91 8.91
C TYR A 257 3.82 5.89 8.71
N GLU A 258 4.06 6.34 7.46
CA GLU A 258 5.10 7.31 7.15
C GLU A 258 4.88 8.71 7.76
N ALA A 259 3.67 9.05 8.18
CA ALA A 259 3.31 10.40 8.63
C ALA A 259 2.19 10.39 9.69
N GLY A 260 2.18 9.36 10.53
CA GLY A 260 1.06 9.08 11.42
C GLY A 260 1.43 8.90 12.89
N ILE A 261 0.53 8.25 13.62
CA ILE A 261 0.58 8.15 15.08
C ILE A 261 1.73 7.29 15.60
N MET A 262 2.38 6.50 14.73
CA MET A 262 3.48 5.62 15.12
C MET A 262 4.72 6.34 15.66
N VAL A 263 4.89 7.64 15.37
CA VAL A 263 6.02 8.45 15.84
C VAL A 263 5.96 8.67 17.36
N THR A 264 4.77 8.72 17.95
CA THR A 264 4.57 8.92 19.40
C THR A 264 5.13 7.76 20.24
N PRO A 265 4.76 6.48 20.02
CA PRO A 265 5.37 5.37 20.76
C PRO A 265 6.86 5.22 20.43
N LEU A 266 7.30 5.59 19.23
CA LEU A 266 8.73 5.59 18.87
C LEU A 266 9.55 6.57 19.70
N SER A 267 9.04 7.78 19.97
CA SER A 267 9.74 8.77 20.80
C SER A 267 9.81 8.37 22.28
N LEU A 268 8.98 7.40 22.69
CA LEU A 268 8.93 6.80 24.03
C LEU A 268 9.70 5.47 24.10
N ASN A 269 10.58 5.18 23.14
CA ASN A 269 11.46 4.01 23.09
C ASN A 269 10.77 2.63 23.02
N TYR A 270 9.49 2.57 22.66
CA TYR A 270 8.83 1.29 22.38
C TYR A 270 9.33 0.68 21.07
N SER A 271 9.26 -0.65 20.97
CA SER A 271 9.27 -1.28 19.64
C SER A 271 7.97 -0.94 18.95
N VAL A 272 8.01 -0.63 17.65
CA VAL A 272 6.81 -0.16 16.93
C VAL A 272 6.66 -0.85 15.58
N LEU A 273 5.44 -1.26 15.26
CA LEU A 273 5.06 -1.79 13.96
C LEU A 273 3.98 -0.89 13.34
N GLY A 274 4.35 -0.18 12.29
CA GLY A 274 3.43 0.60 11.47
C GLY A 274 3.10 -0.15 10.17
N PHE A 275 1.89 0.02 9.66
CA PHE A 275 1.46 -0.58 8.40
C PHE A 275 0.42 0.28 7.69
N ASN A 276 0.37 0.16 6.37
CA ASN A 276 -0.64 0.83 5.55
C ASN A 276 -1.74 -0.20 5.19
N VAL A 277 -3.00 0.09 5.52
CA VAL A 277 -4.15 -0.77 5.15
C VAL A 277 -4.30 -0.87 3.62
N PRO A 278 -5.10 -1.82 3.08
CA PRO A 278 -5.22 -1.99 1.64
C PRO A 278 -5.58 -0.70 0.91
N GLY A 279 -4.86 -0.42 -0.17
CA GLY A 279 -4.99 0.80 -0.95
C GLY A 279 -4.21 2.02 -0.44
N PHE A 280 -3.66 2.01 0.79
CA PHE A 280 -2.84 3.11 1.32
C PHE A 280 -1.36 2.95 0.96
N GLY A 281 -0.67 4.07 0.77
CA GLY A 281 0.77 4.08 0.46
C GLY A 281 1.14 3.10 -0.65
N GLU A 282 2.09 2.23 -0.33
CA GLU A 282 2.56 1.14 -1.20
C GLU A 282 1.78 -0.18 -1.02
N SER A 283 0.75 -0.24 -0.16
CA SER A 283 -0.11 -1.42 -0.04
C SER A 283 -1.03 -1.59 -1.25
N THR A 284 -1.27 -2.83 -1.65
CA THR A 284 -2.19 -3.17 -2.74
C THR A 284 -3.64 -3.26 -2.27
N GLY A 285 -4.57 -3.54 -3.18
CA GLY A 285 -5.97 -3.76 -2.84
C GLY A 285 -6.77 -2.46 -2.68
N SER A 286 -7.85 -2.56 -1.92
CA SER A 286 -8.76 -1.45 -1.61
C SER A 286 -9.30 -1.60 -0.19
N PRO A 287 -9.60 -0.49 0.51
CA PRO A 287 -9.97 -0.50 1.92
C PRO A 287 -11.43 -0.94 2.10
N TYR A 288 -11.72 -2.18 1.74
CA TYR A 288 -12.96 -2.86 2.11
C TYR A 288 -12.82 -3.45 3.51
N PRO A 289 -13.91 -3.58 4.29
CA PRO A 289 -13.86 -4.11 5.65
C PRO A 289 -13.09 -5.43 5.75
N GLU A 290 -13.40 -6.42 4.90
CA GLU A 290 -12.72 -7.71 4.88
C GLU A 290 -11.21 -7.57 4.62
N GLY A 291 -10.81 -6.80 3.60
CA GLY A 291 -9.41 -6.57 3.29
C GLY A 291 -8.66 -5.86 4.42
N ILE A 292 -9.31 -4.92 5.10
CA ILE A 292 -8.74 -4.25 6.29
C ILE A 292 -8.50 -5.28 7.38
N LEU A 293 -9.49 -6.09 7.74
CA LEU A 293 -9.32 -7.11 8.79
C LEU A 293 -8.26 -8.15 8.41
N ASN A 294 -8.18 -8.54 7.15
CA ASN A 294 -7.13 -9.43 6.65
C ASN A 294 -5.73 -8.80 6.74
N SER A 295 -5.61 -7.49 6.56
CA SER A 295 -4.35 -6.77 6.78
C SER A 295 -3.93 -6.74 8.25
N VAL A 296 -4.90 -6.63 9.17
CA VAL A 296 -4.63 -6.72 10.61
C VAL A 296 -4.18 -8.12 11.00
N GLU A 297 -4.85 -9.13 10.46
CA GLU A 297 -4.53 -10.53 10.74
C GLU A 297 -3.09 -10.88 10.34
N VAL A 298 -2.65 -10.48 9.14
CA VAL A 298 -1.25 -10.72 8.74
C VAL A 298 -0.26 -9.95 9.61
N VAL A 299 -0.59 -8.73 10.04
CA VAL A 299 0.24 -7.90 10.91
C VAL A 299 0.40 -8.53 12.29
N MET A 300 -0.69 -9.04 12.88
CA MET A 300 -0.66 -9.72 14.18
C MET A 300 0.12 -11.04 14.11
N GLN A 301 -0.12 -11.87 13.08
CA GLN A 301 0.64 -13.10 12.88
C GLN A 301 2.13 -12.81 12.65
N PHE A 302 2.47 -11.77 11.87
CA PHE A 302 3.86 -11.37 11.66
C PHE A 302 4.53 -10.94 12.98
N ALA A 303 3.85 -10.14 13.79
CA ALA A 303 4.36 -9.69 15.09
C ALA A 303 4.67 -10.87 16.04
N ILE A 304 3.78 -11.87 16.08
CA ILE A 304 3.90 -13.01 16.99
C ILE A 304 4.87 -14.06 16.44
N GLU A 305 4.64 -14.54 15.22
CA GLU A 305 5.34 -15.69 14.67
C GLU A 305 6.73 -15.35 14.12
N LYS A 306 6.90 -14.15 13.55
CA LYS A 306 8.13 -13.77 12.86
C LYS A 306 8.99 -12.80 13.68
N LEU A 307 8.38 -11.80 14.31
CA LEU A 307 9.12 -10.85 15.16
C LEU A 307 9.33 -11.38 16.59
N GLY A 308 8.53 -12.36 17.02
CA GLY A 308 8.71 -13.06 18.30
C GLY A 308 8.17 -12.31 19.52
N PHE A 309 7.23 -11.38 19.35
CA PHE A 309 6.55 -10.76 20.48
C PHE A 309 5.44 -11.67 21.00
N ALA A 310 5.47 -11.97 22.30
CA ALA A 310 4.32 -12.61 22.94
C ALA A 310 3.11 -11.66 22.88
N GLU A 311 1.90 -12.20 22.70
CA GLU A 311 0.66 -11.42 22.60
C GLU A 311 0.50 -10.44 23.77
N LYS A 312 0.80 -10.89 25.01
CA LYS A 312 0.81 -10.07 26.24
C LYS A 312 1.82 -8.92 26.29
N ASN A 313 2.69 -8.81 25.29
CA ASN A 313 3.64 -7.72 25.13
C ASN A 313 3.25 -6.78 23.97
N ILE A 314 2.07 -6.96 23.36
CA ILE A 314 1.59 -6.15 22.25
C ILE A 314 0.54 -5.15 22.75
N VAL A 315 0.72 -3.87 22.39
CA VAL A 315 -0.25 -2.79 22.60
C VAL A 315 -0.83 -2.39 21.24
N LEU A 316 -2.15 -2.29 21.17
CA LEU A 316 -2.85 -1.80 19.97
C LEU A 316 -3.13 -0.31 20.18
N TYR A 317 -2.46 0.56 19.41
CA TYR A 317 -2.69 2.02 19.46
C TYR A 317 -3.41 2.46 18.20
N ALA A 318 -4.64 2.94 18.35
CA ALA A 318 -5.53 3.26 17.25
C ALA A 318 -6.03 4.69 17.33
N TRP A 319 -6.09 5.35 16.16
CA TRP A 319 -6.60 6.70 16.03
C TRP A 319 -7.79 6.77 15.08
N SER A 320 -8.85 7.43 15.52
CA SER A 320 -10.06 7.67 14.73
C SER A 320 -10.62 6.36 14.15
N ILE A 321 -10.83 6.28 12.84
CA ILE A 321 -11.34 5.08 12.17
C ILE A 321 -10.46 3.82 12.38
N GLY A 322 -9.18 3.99 12.74
CA GLY A 322 -8.29 2.89 13.10
C GLY A 322 -8.80 2.07 14.29
N GLY A 323 -9.74 2.61 15.08
CA GLY A 323 -10.40 1.88 16.16
C GLY A 323 -11.22 0.68 15.69
N PHE A 324 -11.77 0.70 14.47
CA PHE A 324 -12.44 -0.47 13.87
C PHE A 324 -11.52 -1.70 13.78
N PRO A 325 -10.40 -1.64 13.03
CA PRO A 325 -9.48 -2.78 12.95
C PRO A 325 -8.82 -3.14 14.29
N ALA A 326 -8.52 -2.16 15.15
CA ALA A 326 -7.90 -2.42 16.44
C ALA A 326 -8.83 -3.15 17.42
N SER A 327 -10.11 -2.79 17.46
CA SER A 327 -11.11 -3.46 18.31
C SER A 327 -11.35 -4.90 17.83
N TRP A 328 -11.37 -5.12 16.52
CA TRP A 328 -11.42 -6.47 15.96
C TRP A 328 -10.19 -7.31 16.35
N ALA A 329 -8.98 -6.72 16.29
CA ALA A 329 -7.77 -7.39 16.76
C ALA A 329 -7.86 -7.75 18.25
N ALA A 330 -8.29 -6.83 19.10
CA ALA A 330 -8.45 -7.08 20.53
C ALA A 330 -9.40 -8.25 20.82
N ALA A 331 -10.49 -8.37 20.07
CA ALA A 331 -11.43 -9.48 20.23
C ALA A 331 -10.88 -10.84 19.73
N ASN A 332 -9.95 -10.83 18.77
CA ASN A 332 -9.35 -12.04 18.19
C ASN A 332 -8.01 -12.45 18.82
N TYR A 333 -7.39 -11.54 19.57
CA TYR A 333 -6.14 -11.68 20.31
C TYR A 333 -6.36 -11.14 21.74
N PRO A 334 -7.11 -11.87 22.59
CA PRO A 334 -7.60 -11.38 23.87
C PRO A 334 -6.50 -11.18 24.94
N ASN A 335 -5.29 -11.68 24.72
CA ASN A 335 -4.17 -11.53 25.63
C ASN A 335 -3.30 -10.32 25.30
N VAL A 336 -3.68 -9.45 24.35
CA VAL A 336 -2.93 -8.20 24.10
C VAL A 336 -2.80 -7.39 25.40
N ARG A 337 -1.65 -6.73 25.56
CA ARG A 337 -1.30 -6.00 26.78
C ARG A 337 -2.27 -4.86 27.09
N ALA A 338 -2.63 -4.10 26.07
CA ALA A 338 -3.51 -2.94 26.17
C ALA A 338 -4.06 -2.57 24.80
N VAL A 339 -5.20 -1.88 24.81
CA VAL A 339 -5.83 -1.27 23.64
C VAL A 339 -6.06 0.21 23.95
N MET A 340 -5.57 1.09 23.08
CA MET A 340 -5.75 2.53 23.18
C MET A 340 -6.55 3.01 21.96
N LEU A 341 -7.78 3.44 22.20
CA LEU A 341 -8.67 3.99 21.17
C LEU A 341 -8.74 5.50 21.34
N ASP A 342 -8.00 6.23 20.50
CA ASP A 342 -7.88 7.69 20.54
C ASP A 342 -8.80 8.32 19.50
N ALA A 343 -9.74 9.17 19.95
CA ALA A 343 -10.73 9.83 19.11
C ALA A 343 -11.52 8.88 18.18
N SER A 344 -11.74 7.63 18.61
CA SER A 344 -12.50 6.62 17.89
C SER A 344 -14.01 6.80 18.05
N PHE A 345 -14.77 6.11 17.22
CA PHE A 345 -16.23 6.01 17.24
C PHE A 345 -16.64 4.53 17.13
N ASP A 346 -17.86 4.23 17.53
CA ASP A 346 -18.49 2.90 17.53
C ASP A 346 -19.35 2.63 16.28
N ASP A 347 -19.88 3.67 15.63
CA ASP A 347 -20.63 3.58 14.37
C ASP A 347 -20.22 4.69 13.37
N LEU A 348 -20.36 4.39 12.08
CA LEU A 348 -20.18 5.34 10.97
C LEU A 348 -21.41 6.21 10.71
N VAL A 349 -22.58 5.76 11.17
CA VAL A 349 -23.84 6.46 11.07
C VAL A 349 -24.09 7.22 12.39
N PRO A 350 -24.51 8.49 12.35
CA PRO A 350 -24.83 9.29 13.55
C PRO A 350 -25.97 8.73 14.40
#